data_AF-A0A0R3N1L9-F1
#
_entry.id   AF-A0A0R3N1L9-F1
#
_cell.length_a   1.000
_cell.length_b   1.000
_cell.length_c   1.000
_cell.angle_alpha   90.00
_cell.angle_beta   90.00
_cell.angle_gamma   90.00
#
_symmetry.space_group_name_H-M   'P 1'
#
loop_
_entity.id
_entity.type
_entity.pdbx_description
1 polymer ?
#
loop_
_entity_poly.entity_id
_entity_poly.type
_entity_poly.pdbx_seq_one_letter_code
_entity_poly.pdbx_strand_id
1 'polypeptide(L)'
;MVQIATARTPRSEVVGIGRGRLACPGDTFIADQRGAVAFETIIVYIFLVASLLMPLADVAAAGFRFISAWTALRSFGQYIQYKNPTDPANPGTWISGLQKTVAGHTISNIQVMCGTTVCNSGNLTATPKYFTFSTTVTLAPIVLTSVLCPNSCTYTLPYSERFQ
;
A
#
# COMPACT_ATOMS: atom_id res chain seq x y z
N MET A 1 86.31 57.74 9.07
CA MET A 1 86.69 56.63 9.99
C MET A 1 85.88 56.86 11.27
N VAL A 2 85.00 55.96 11.73
CA VAL A 2 85.32 54.65 12.38
C VAL A 2 86.16 54.91 13.65
N GLN A 3 85.82 54.52 14.89
CA GLN A 3 84.69 53.84 15.55
C GLN A 3 84.81 54.14 17.09
N ILE A 4 83.95 53.79 18.06
CA ILE A 4 82.71 52.97 18.17
C ILE A 4 81.84 53.54 19.33
N ALA A 5 80.63 53.01 19.58
CA ALA A 5 79.90 53.22 20.85
C ALA A 5 80.00 51.96 21.74
N THR A 6 80.50 52.09 22.97
CA THR A 6 80.69 50.95 23.89
C THR A 6 79.48 50.75 24.79
N ALA A 7 78.73 49.67 24.58
CA ALA A 7 77.60 49.30 25.44
C ALA A 7 78.06 48.68 26.78
N ARG A 8 77.28 48.90 27.85
CA ARG A 8 77.38 48.13 29.10
C ARG A 8 76.00 47.66 29.54
N THR A 9 75.89 46.35 29.74
CA THR A 9 74.68 45.58 30.03
C THR A 9 74.16 45.77 31.46
N PRO A 10 72.83 45.80 31.67
CA PRO A 10 72.20 45.33 32.90
C PRO A 10 71.88 43.82 32.82
N ARG A 11 71.85 43.20 34.00
CA ARG A 11 71.66 41.75 34.27
C ARG A 11 70.50 41.11 33.51
N SER A 12 70.72 39.87 33.06
CA SER A 12 69.64 38.93 32.73
C SER A 12 69.07 38.34 34.02
N GLU A 13 67.78 38.55 34.24
CA GLU A 13 67.00 37.95 35.33
C GLU A 13 66.45 36.60 34.86
N VAL A 14 66.74 35.52 35.60
CA VAL A 14 66.34 34.16 35.21
C VAL A 14 64.90 33.91 35.66
N VAL A 15 63.94 34.24 34.79
CA VAL A 15 62.53 33.92 35.00
C VAL A 15 62.29 32.45 34.66
N GLY A 16 62.15 31.62 35.70
CA GLY A 16 61.77 30.21 35.55
C GLY A 16 60.29 30.06 35.18
N ILE A 17 59.99 29.91 33.89
CA ILE A 17 58.63 29.63 33.41
C ILE A 17 58.31 28.14 33.59
N GLY A 18 57.74 27.81 34.75
CA GLY A 18 57.16 26.50 35.03
C GLY A 18 55.68 26.43 34.66
N ARG A 19 55.26 25.31 34.05
CA ARG A 19 53.87 24.88 33.76
C ARG A 19 53.08 25.66 32.71
N GLY A 20 53.08 25.13 31.49
CA GLY A 20 51.90 25.11 30.61
C GLY A 20 51.39 23.67 30.47
N ARG A 21 50.32 23.30 31.20
CA ARG A 21 49.57 22.06 30.89
C ARG A 21 48.67 22.34 29.70
N LEU A 22 49.10 21.96 28.50
CA LEU A 22 48.24 21.88 27.33
C LEU A 22 47.31 20.67 27.48
N ALA A 23 46.21 20.85 28.21
CA ALA A 23 45.06 19.97 28.09
C ALA A 23 44.33 20.33 26.79
N CYS A 24 44.47 19.50 25.76
CA CYS A 24 43.58 19.59 24.61
C CYS A 24 42.17 19.18 25.07
N PRO A 25 41.14 20.04 24.94
CA PRO A 25 39.76 19.64 25.20
C PRO A 25 39.34 18.58 24.19
N GLY A 26 38.77 17.47 24.66
CA GLY A 26 38.33 16.35 23.83
C GLY A 26 37.01 16.58 23.09
N ASP A 27 36.76 17.82 22.65
CA ASP A 27 35.43 18.30 22.22
C ASP A 27 35.36 18.52 20.69
N THR A 28 35.67 17.49 19.89
CA THR A 28 35.74 17.61 18.42
C THR A 28 34.91 16.59 17.62
N PHE A 29 33.86 16.02 18.23
CA PHE A 29 32.82 15.28 17.47
C PHE A 29 31.36 15.64 17.81
N ILE A 30 31.11 16.29 18.95
CA ILE A 30 29.75 16.70 19.37
C ILE A 30 29.40 18.14 18.93
N ALA A 31 30.40 18.96 18.60
CA ALA A 31 30.22 20.36 18.22
C ALA A 31 29.75 20.58 16.77
N ASP A 32 29.88 19.59 15.87
CA ASP A 32 29.47 19.75 14.46
C ASP A 32 27.96 19.50 14.27
N GLN A 33 27.18 20.55 14.52
CA GLN A 33 25.71 20.55 14.33
C GLN A 33 25.28 20.13 12.92
N ARG A 34 26.17 20.22 11.91
CA ARG A 34 25.89 19.81 10.53
C ARG A 34 25.71 18.30 10.40
N GLY A 35 26.47 17.50 11.15
CA GLY A 35 26.31 16.05 11.20
C GLY A 35 25.00 15.61 11.87
N ALA A 36 24.60 16.29 12.95
CA ALA A 36 23.35 15.98 13.66
C ALA A 36 22.11 16.21 12.78
N VAL A 37 22.05 17.34 12.06
CA VAL A 37 20.96 17.64 11.12
C VAL A 37 20.89 16.63 9.98
N ALA A 38 22.02 16.14 9.48
CA ALA A 38 22.03 15.08 8.47
C ALA A 38 21.38 13.78 8.98
N PHE A 39 21.68 13.34 10.20
CA PHE A 39 21.02 12.18 10.81
C PHE A 39 19.52 12.41 11.05
N GLU A 40 19.13 13.59 11.53
CA GLU A 40 17.73 13.96 11.73
C GLU A 40 16.93 13.87 10.41
N THR A 41 17.46 14.43 9.32
CA THR A 41 16.79 14.34 8.00
C THR A 41 16.63 12.91 7.48
N ILE A 42 17.58 12.00 7.75
CA ILE A 42 17.46 10.58 7.40
C ILE A 42 16.34 9.90 8.22
N ILE A 43 16.28 10.18 9.53
CA ILE A 43 15.24 9.63 10.42
C ILE A 43 13.85 10.14 10.01
N VAL A 44 13.71 11.45 9.75
CA VAL A 44 12.47 12.07 9.27
C VAL A 44 12.06 11.51 7.91
N TYR A 45 13.00 11.27 6.99
CA TYR A 45 12.72 10.67 5.70
C TYR A 45 12.20 9.23 5.83
N ILE A 46 12.85 8.39 6.64
CA ILE A 46 12.38 7.02 6.91
C ILE A 46 10.98 7.05 7.55
N PHE A 47 10.75 7.95 8.50
CA PHE A 47 9.44 8.13 9.12
C PHE A 47 8.37 8.54 8.09
N LEU A 48 8.65 9.48 7.20
CA LEU A 48 7.74 9.88 6.11
C LEU A 48 7.43 8.71 5.16
N VAL A 49 8.45 7.94 4.76
CA VAL A 49 8.25 6.78 3.88
C VAL A 49 7.40 5.70 4.56
N ALA A 50 7.70 5.36 5.81
CA ALA A 50 6.99 4.31 6.55
C ALA A 50 5.58 4.70 7.00
N SER A 51 5.33 5.96 7.37
CA SER A 51 4.04 6.41 7.89
C SER A 51 3.07 6.97 6.83
N LEU A 52 3.58 7.49 5.72
CA LEU A 52 2.75 8.10 4.67
C LEU A 52 2.76 7.30 3.37
N LEU A 53 3.95 7.02 2.81
CA LEU A 53 4.07 6.44 1.47
C LEU A 53 3.71 4.94 1.44
N MET A 54 4.18 4.14 2.40
CA MET A 54 3.83 2.71 2.45
C MET A 54 2.33 2.46 2.71
N PRO A 55 1.65 3.10 3.68
CA PRO A 55 0.21 2.91 3.88
C PRO A 55 -0.61 3.40 2.68
N LEU A 56 -0.20 4.48 2.02
CA LEU A 56 -0.86 4.96 0.81
C LEU A 56 -0.73 3.95 -0.35
N ALA A 57 0.44 3.32 -0.50
CA ALA A 57 0.66 2.27 -1.48
C ALA A 57 -0.19 1.01 -1.23
N ASP A 58 -0.35 0.60 0.04
CA ASP A 58 -1.25 -0.50 0.45
C ASP A 58 -2.71 -0.20 0.04
N VAL A 59 -3.21 1.00 0.35
CA VAL A 59 -4.59 1.41 0.00
C VAL A 59 -4.76 1.49 -1.52
N ALA A 60 -3.78 2.03 -2.25
CA ALA A 60 -3.81 2.08 -3.70
C ALA A 60 -3.85 0.67 -4.31
N ALA A 61 -2.99 -0.25 -3.85
CA ALA A 61 -2.96 -1.64 -4.29
C ALA A 61 -4.30 -2.36 -4.01
N ALA A 62 -4.87 -2.18 -2.82
CA ALA A 62 -6.20 -2.66 -2.47
C ALA A 62 -7.29 -2.12 -3.42
N GLY A 63 -7.28 -0.81 -3.69
CA GLY A 63 -8.21 -0.15 -4.60
C GLY A 63 -8.11 -0.67 -6.03
N PHE A 64 -6.90 -0.83 -6.57
CA PHE A 64 -6.71 -1.42 -7.91
C PHE A 64 -7.22 -2.86 -8.00
N ARG A 65 -7.00 -3.69 -6.96
CA ARG A 65 -7.54 -5.06 -6.91
C ARG A 65 -9.08 -5.06 -6.89
N PHE A 66 -9.70 -4.21 -6.08
CA PHE A 66 -11.16 -4.05 -6.02
C PHE A 66 -11.74 -3.62 -7.37
N ILE A 67 -11.17 -2.58 -8.00
CA ILE A 67 -11.64 -2.06 -9.29
C ILE A 67 -11.47 -3.13 -10.39
N SER A 68 -10.33 -3.84 -10.43
CA SER A 68 -10.09 -4.90 -11.43
C SER A 68 -11.06 -6.07 -11.32
N ALA A 69 -11.49 -6.41 -10.11
CA ALA A 69 -12.50 -7.45 -9.89
C ALA A 69 -13.90 -6.96 -10.27
N TRP A 70 -14.21 -5.69 -10.01
CA TRP A 70 -15.49 -5.09 -10.38
C TRP A 70 -15.65 -4.93 -11.90
N THR A 71 -14.58 -4.60 -12.63
CA THR A 71 -14.59 -4.59 -14.10
C THR A 71 -14.72 -5.99 -14.68
N ALA A 72 -14.09 -7.01 -14.07
CA ALA A 72 -14.28 -8.41 -14.44
C ALA A 72 -15.72 -8.89 -14.24
N LEU A 73 -16.36 -8.52 -13.12
CA LEU A 73 -17.78 -8.79 -12.88
C LEU A 73 -18.68 -8.15 -13.94
N ARG A 74 -18.43 -6.89 -14.31
CA ARG A 74 -19.21 -6.20 -15.35
C ARG A 74 -19.03 -6.80 -16.74
N SER A 75 -17.81 -7.17 -17.14
CA SER A 75 -17.58 -7.79 -18.45
C SER A 75 -18.18 -9.19 -18.53
N PHE A 76 -18.23 -9.93 -17.41
CA PHE A 76 -18.97 -11.18 -17.31
C PHE A 76 -20.49 -10.99 -17.41
N GLY A 77 -21.04 -9.92 -16.82
CA GLY A 77 -22.46 -9.60 -16.97
C GLY A 77 -22.85 -9.30 -18.42
N GLN A 78 -22.05 -8.50 -19.12
CA GLN A 78 -22.22 -8.29 -20.57
C GLN A 78 -22.14 -9.62 -21.36
N TYR A 79 -21.23 -10.54 -20.98
CA TYR A 79 -21.15 -11.86 -21.60
C TYR A 79 -22.40 -12.73 -21.34
N ILE A 80 -22.95 -12.70 -20.12
CA ILE A 80 -24.21 -13.37 -19.76
C ILE A 80 -25.39 -12.84 -20.59
N GLN A 81 -25.47 -11.53 -20.80
CA GLN A 81 -26.57 -10.92 -21.57
C GLN A 81 -26.63 -11.43 -23.01
N TYR A 82 -25.48 -11.67 -23.66
CA TYR A 82 -25.42 -12.28 -24.99
C TYR A 82 -25.56 -13.81 -24.99
N LYS A 83 -25.28 -14.47 -23.87
CA LYS A 83 -25.47 -15.91 -23.69
C LYS A 83 -26.51 -16.17 -22.60
N ASN A 84 -27.77 -15.87 -22.87
CA ASN A 84 -28.83 -16.19 -21.92
C ASN A 84 -29.01 -17.72 -21.77
N PRO A 85 -29.58 -18.20 -20.64
CA PRO A 85 -30.01 -19.59 -20.53
C PRO A 85 -31.25 -19.83 -21.39
N THR A 86 -31.19 -20.84 -22.27
CA THR A 86 -32.33 -21.26 -23.12
C THR A 86 -33.56 -21.66 -22.29
N ASP A 87 -33.35 -22.18 -21.09
CA ASP A 87 -34.38 -22.38 -20.08
C ASP A 87 -33.90 -21.80 -18.72
N PRO A 88 -34.50 -20.70 -18.23
CA PRO A 88 -34.16 -20.15 -16.92
C PRO A 88 -34.71 -20.99 -15.75
N ALA A 89 -35.55 -22.00 -15.98
CA ALA A 89 -35.95 -22.97 -14.94
C ALA A 89 -34.81 -23.93 -14.57
N ASN A 90 -33.97 -24.28 -15.55
CA ASN A 90 -32.91 -25.29 -15.41
C ASN A 90 -31.54 -24.76 -15.89
N PRO A 91 -30.99 -23.72 -15.24
CA PRO A 91 -29.74 -23.08 -15.70
C PRO A 91 -28.48 -23.95 -15.52
N GLY A 92 -28.57 -25.18 -15.00
CA GLY A 92 -27.40 -26.00 -14.67
C GLY A 92 -26.49 -26.33 -15.86
N THR A 93 -27.06 -26.73 -17.00
CA THR A 93 -26.31 -26.99 -18.24
C THR A 93 -25.67 -25.70 -18.76
N TRP A 94 -26.42 -24.60 -18.76
CA TRP A 94 -25.93 -23.26 -19.09
C TRP A 94 -24.73 -22.88 -18.20
N ILE A 95 -24.89 -22.86 -16.86
CA ILE A 95 -23.85 -22.55 -15.86
C ILE A 95 -22.57 -23.39 -16.06
N SER A 96 -22.68 -24.65 -16.48
CA SER A 96 -21.50 -25.49 -16.77
C SER A 96 -20.72 -25.05 -18.00
N GLY A 97 -21.37 -24.42 -18.99
CA GLY A 97 -20.77 -23.89 -20.22
C GLY A 97 -20.29 -22.45 -20.16
N LEU A 98 -20.45 -21.71 -19.05
CA LEU A 98 -19.87 -20.37 -18.91
C LEU A 98 -18.39 -20.43 -18.54
N GLN A 99 -17.63 -19.50 -19.12
CA GLN A 99 -16.27 -19.20 -18.69
C GLN A 99 -16.31 -18.50 -17.33
N LYS A 100 -16.04 -19.26 -16.25
CA LYS A 100 -16.04 -18.77 -14.87
C LYS A 100 -14.77 -18.01 -14.46
N THR A 101 -13.85 -17.76 -15.39
CA THR A 101 -12.60 -17.04 -15.12
C THR A 101 -12.46 -15.87 -16.08
N VAL A 102 -12.48 -14.65 -15.56
CA VAL A 102 -12.45 -13.41 -16.35
C VAL A 102 -11.38 -12.49 -15.77
N ALA A 103 -10.44 -12.04 -16.61
CA ALA A 103 -9.29 -11.21 -16.20
C ALA A 103 -8.49 -11.77 -14.99
N GLY A 104 -8.41 -13.10 -14.87
CA GLY A 104 -7.73 -13.79 -13.76
C GLY A 104 -8.55 -13.91 -12.46
N HIS A 105 -9.77 -13.36 -12.43
CA HIS A 105 -10.69 -13.49 -11.30
C HIS A 105 -11.67 -14.64 -11.52
N THR A 106 -11.93 -15.45 -10.48
CA THR A 106 -12.85 -16.59 -10.55
C THR A 106 -14.23 -16.20 -10.04
N ILE A 107 -15.22 -16.33 -10.93
CA ILE A 107 -16.61 -16.01 -10.70
C ILE A 107 -17.35 -17.27 -10.22
N SER A 108 -18.10 -17.09 -9.15
CA SER A 108 -18.71 -18.14 -8.34
C SER A 108 -20.16 -17.78 -8.02
N ASN A 109 -20.90 -18.74 -7.47
CA ASN A 109 -22.28 -18.55 -7.02
C ASN A 109 -23.21 -17.91 -8.08
N ILE A 110 -23.07 -18.35 -9.34
CA ILE A 110 -23.90 -17.88 -10.45
C ILE A 110 -25.30 -18.47 -10.27
N GLN A 111 -26.30 -17.62 -10.05
CA GLN A 111 -27.70 -18.00 -9.90
C GLN A 111 -28.59 -17.12 -10.79
N VAL A 112 -29.74 -17.68 -11.17
CA VAL A 112 -30.80 -16.97 -11.89
C VAL A 112 -31.97 -16.80 -10.94
N MET A 113 -32.40 -15.57 -10.72
CA MET A 113 -33.43 -15.19 -9.75
C MET A 113 -34.70 -14.70 -10.46
N CYS A 114 -35.84 -15.18 -9.96
CA CYS A 114 -37.19 -14.84 -10.42
C CYS A 114 -37.95 -14.29 -9.20
N GLY A 115 -38.16 -12.97 -9.14
CA GLY A 115 -38.76 -12.31 -7.98
C GLY A 115 -37.84 -12.31 -6.76
N THR A 116 -38.17 -13.06 -5.70
CA THR A 116 -37.35 -13.18 -4.48
C THR A 116 -36.65 -14.53 -4.34
N THR A 117 -36.84 -15.44 -5.31
CA THR A 117 -36.37 -16.83 -5.24
C THR A 117 -35.56 -17.20 -6.48
N VAL A 118 -34.72 -18.24 -6.38
CA VAL A 118 -34.07 -18.84 -7.56
C VAL A 118 -35.15 -19.30 -8.54
N CYS A 119 -34.93 -19.06 -9.84
CA CYS A 119 -35.85 -19.48 -10.89
C CYS A 119 -36.00 -21.01 -10.89
N ASN A 120 -37.25 -21.45 -11.00
CA ASN A 120 -37.66 -22.85 -11.11
C ASN A 120 -38.98 -22.88 -11.91
N SER A 121 -39.38 -24.05 -12.43
CA SER A 121 -40.53 -24.28 -13.31
C SER A 121 -41.84 -23.58 -12.85
N GLY A 122 -42.10 -23.54 -11.55
CA GLY A 122 -43.28 -22.88 -10.97
C GLY A 122 -43.23 -21.34 -10.93
N ASN A 123 -42.04 -20.72 -11.01
CA ASN A 123 -41.83 -19.28 -10.79
C ASN A 123 -41.35 -18.52 -12.05
N LEU A 124 -41.36 -19.11 -13.25
CA LEU A 124 -40.88 -18.43 -14.48
C LEU A 124 -41.68 -17.17 -14.86
N THR A 125 -42.92 -17.05 -14.41
CA THR A 125 -43.76 -15.87 -14.63
C THR A 125 -43.47 -14.73 -13.66
N ALA A 126 -42.71 -14.98 -12.58
CA ALA A 126 -42.36 -13.95 -11.61
C ALA A 126 -41.36 -12.94 -12.20
N THR A 127 -41.72 -11.67 -12.10
CA THR A 127 -40.89 -10.51 -12.44
C THR A 127 -40.55 -9.72 -11.16
N PRO A 128 -39.39 -9.06 -11.07
CA PRO A 128 -38.31 -8.99 -12.07
C PRO A 128 -37.44 -10.25 -12.09
N LYS A 129 -36.77 -10.49 -13.23
CA LYS A 129 -35.72 -11.51 -13.38
C LYS A 129 -34.34 -10.87 -13.33
N TYR A 130 -33.41 -11.50 -12.64
CA TYR A 130 -32.04 -11.00 -12.51
C TYR A 130 -31.04 -12.14 -12.31
N PHE A 131 -29.80 -11.92 -12.73
CA PHE A 131 -28.67 -12.77 -12.41
C PHE A 131 -28.01 -12.27 -11.12
N THR A 132 -27.51 -13.20 -10.32
CA THR A 132 -26.60 -12.92 -9.21
C THR A 132 -25.34 -13.76 -9.38
N PHE A 133 -24.18 -13.18 -9.08
CA PHE A 133 -22.90 -13.88 -9.08
C PHE A 133 -21.90 -13.13 -8.21
N SER A 134 -20.83 -13.79 -7.81
CA SER A 134 -19.81 -13.19 -6.94
C SER A 134 -18.39 -13.57 -7.32
N THR A 135 -17.45 -12.65 -7.17
CA THR A 135 -16.02 -12.94 -7.28
C THR A 135 -15.35 -12.79 -5.92
N THR A 136 -14.32 -13.58 -5.66
CA THR A 136 -13.45 -13.42 -4.49
C THR A 136 -12.18 -12.67 -4.89
N VAL A 137 -11.68 -11.84 -3.97
CA VAL A 137 -10.43 -11.09 -4.12
C VAL A 137 -9.65 -11.18 -2.82
N THR A 138 -8.40 -11.61 -2.90
CA THR A 138 -7.48 -11.62 -1.74
C THR A 138 -6.55 -10.43 -1.82
N LEU A 139 -6.51 -9.63 -0.74
CA LEU A 139 -5.56 -8.54 -0.55
C LEU A 139 -4.32 -9.08 0.16
N ALA A 140 -3.18 -8.40 -0.02
CA ALA A 140 -1.94 -8.69 0.71
C ALA A 140 -1.27 -7.36 1.12
N PRO A 141 -1.87 -6.57 2.03
CA PRO A 141 -1.30 -5.33 2.54
C PRO A 141 -0.12 -5.61 3.48
N ILE A 142 0.91 -4.76 3.41
CA ILE A 142 2.19 -4.95 4.11
C ILE A 142 2.20 -4.23 5.48
N VAL A 143 1.63 -3.03 5.56
CA VAL A 143 1.64 -2.16 6.74
C VAL A 143 0.24 -2.03 7.35
N LEU A 144 -0.79 -1.96 6.51
CA LEU A 144 -2.18 -1.77 6.96
C LEU A 144 -2.93 -3.09 7.23
N THR A 145 -2.24 -4.22 7.38
CA THR A 145 -2.86 -5.56 7.53
C THR A 145 -3.89 -5.61 8.66
N SER A 146 -3.61 -5.03 9.83
CA SER A 146 -4.55 -5.02 10.96
C SER A 146 -5.81 -4.17 10.73
N VAL A 147 -5.77 -3.22 9.79
CA VAL A 147 -6.89 -2.30 9.47
C VAL A 147 -7.67 -2.80 8.25
N LEU A 148 -6.96 -3.23 7.21
CA LEU A 148 -7.52 -3.72 5.94
C LEU A 148 -7.88 -5.21 5.98
N CYS A 149 -7.43 -5.98 6.98
CA CYS A 149 -7.73 -7.40 7.13
C CYS A 149 -7.93 -7.80 8.62
N PRO A 150 -8.90 -7.23 9.36
CA PRO A 150 -9.06 -7.52 10.79
C PRO A 150 -9.41 -8.97 11.11
N ASN A 151 -10.05 -9.69 10.17
CA ASN A 151 -10.41 -11.12 10.31
C ASN A 151 -9.98 -11.97 9.11
N SER A 152 -10.01 -11.40 7.89
CA SER A 152 -9.64 -12.10 6.66
C SER A 152 -9.26 -11.11 5.56
N CYS A 153 -8.18 -11.36 4.82
CA CYS A 153 -7.84 -10.56 3.64
C CYS A 153 -8.62 -10.94 2.36
N THR A 154 -9.51 -11.93 2.41
CA THR A 154 -10.32 -12.34 1.25
C THR A 154 -11.72 -11.76 1.34
N TYR A 155 -12.12 -11.02 0.30
CA TYR A 155 -13.42 -10.35 0.20
C TYR A 155 -14.22 -10.94 -0.96
N THR A 156 -15.50 -11.21 -0.71
CA THR A 156 -16.45 -11.64 -1.74
C THR A 156 -17.25 -10.43 -2.20
N LEU A 157 -17.13 -10.06 -3.47
CA LEU A 157 -17.90 -8.98 -4.07
C LEU A 157 -19.15 -9.59 -4.73
N PRO A 158 -20.36 -9.34 -4.21
CA PRO A 158 -21.60 -9.72 -4.89
C PRO A 158 -21.89 -8.74 -6.04
N TYR A 159 -22.41 -9.26 -7.14
CA TYR A 159 -22.91 -8.48 -8.26
C TYR A 159 -24.30 -9.00 -8.66
N SER A 160 -25.16 -8.09 -9.10
CA SER A 160 -26.48 -8.42 -9.63
C SER A 160 -26.80 -7.54 -10.84
N GLU A 161 -27.44 -8.15 -11.83
CA GLU A 161 -27.90 -7.47 -13.05
C GLU A 161 -29.27 -8.01 -13.47
N ARG A 162 -30.11 -7.15 -14.04
CA ARG A 162 -31.42 -7.57 -14.53
C ARG A 162 -31.31 -8.28 -15.87
N PHE A 163 -32.25 -9.18 -16.14
CA PHE A 163 -32.60 -9.50 -17.51
C PHE A 163 -33.09 -8.23 -18.22
N GLN A 164 -32.67 -8.08 -19.48
CA GLN A 164 -33.25 -7.11 -20.42
C GLN A 164 -34.55 -7.66 -21.01
#